data_AF-A0A834IJ42-F1
#
_entry.id   AF-A0A834IJ42-F1
#
_cell.length_a   1.000
_cell.length_b   1.000
_cell.length_c   1.000
_cell.angle_alpha   90.00
_cell.angle_beta   90.00
_cell.angle_gamma   90.00
#
_symmetry.space_group_name_H-M   'P 1'
#
loop_
_entity.id
_entity.type
_entity.pdbx_description
1 polymer ?
#
loop_
_entity_poly.entity_id
_entity_poly.type
_entity_poly.pdbx_seq_one_letter_code
_entity_poly.pdbx_strand_id
1 'polypeptide(L)'
;MTFQYVFRNEIDDMQENEIDLKATFDPEIFFNIILPPIIFHAGYSLKRKYFFRNLGAILTFAIIGTTVSSFIVGALMYGCVQLMPPRLANSFTFLDTLYFGALISSTDPLTILAIFNDLNVDVNLYALVFGESVLNDAVAIVLSGSIQHYGKRYQLGTGGFEIKAFFQAVGDFCGIFMLSLLIGALMGCITALISF
;
A
#
# COMPACT_ATOMS: atom_id res chain seq x y z
N MET A 1 19.79 -22.09 -8.23
CA MET A 1 20.39 -23.32 -7.66
C MET A 1 20.56 -23.11 -6.17
N THR A 2 19.56 -23.53 -5.40
CA THR A 2 19.53 -23.39 -3.95
C THR A 2 19.95 -24.74 -3.38
N PHE A 3 21.19 -24.83 -2.88
CA PHE A 3 21.69 -26.06 -2.25
C PHE A 3 21.40 -26.00 -0.76
N GLN A 4 20.62 -26.96 -0.24
CA GLN A 4 20.57 -27.20 1.20
C GLN A 4 21.45 -28.40 1.53
N TYR A 5 22.48 -28.19 2.34
CA TYR A 5 23.32 -29.26 2.86
C TYR A 5 22.62 -29.91 4.06
N VAL A 6 22.14 -31.13 3.89
CA VAL A 6 21.59 -31.98 4.97
C VAL A 6 22.57 -33.11 5.24
N PHE A 7 22.87 -33.31 6.52
CA PHE A 7 23.99 -34.07 7.09
C PHE A 7 23.88 -35.61 6.99
N ARG A 8 23.16 -36.16 6.00
CA ARG A 8 23.05 -37.61 5.79
C ARG A 8 23.00 -37.92 4.30
N ASN A 9 23.95 -38.75 3.87
CA ASN A 9 24.31 -39.03 2.49
C ASN A 9 23.36 -40.03 1.83
N GLU A 10 22.07 -39.69 1.70
CA GLU A 10 21.12 -40.42 0.86
C GLU A 10 20.37 -39.42 -0.03
N ILE A 11 20.53 -39.62 -1.35
CA ILE A 11 19.75 -38.94 -2.38
C ILE A 11 18.40 -39.64 -2.47
N ASP A 12 17.40 -39.08 -1.83
CA ASP A 12 16.00 -39.41 -2.11
C ASP A 12 15.55 -38.54 -3.28
N ASP A 13 15.10 -39.17 -4.37
CA ASP A 13 14.52 -38.47 -5.51
C ASP A 13 13.18 -37.86 -5.06
N MET A 14 13.24 -36.60 -4.64
CA MET A 14 12.04 -35.79 -4.39
C MET A 14 11.29 -35.63 -5.71
N GLN A 15 10.30 -36.50 -5.89
CA GLN A 15 9.09 -36.19 -6.63
C GLN A 15 8.60 -34.85 -6.06
N GLU A 16 8.91 -33.73 -6.74
CA GLU A 16 8.40 -32.41 -6.39
C GLU A 16 6.90 -32.56 -6.22
N ASN A 17 6.48 -32.47 -4.96
CA ASN A 17 5.11 -32.72 -4.55
C ASN A 17 4.21 -31.76 -5.33
N GLU A 18 3.47 -32.27 -6.33
CA GLU A 18 2.50 -31.49 -7.11
C GLU A 18 1.48 -30.74 -6.23
N ILE A 19 1.33 -31.19 -4.98
CA ILE A 19 0.53 -30.56 -3.92
C ILE A 19 1.13 -29.25 -3.39
N ASP A 20 2.45 -29.08 -3.32
CA ASP A 20 3.09 -27.83 -2.87
C ASP A 20 3.03 -26.73 -3.96
N LEU A 21 3.09 -27.14 -5.23
CA LEU A 21 2.86 -26.25 -6.37
C LEU A 21 1.37 -25.86 -6.49
N LYS A 22 0.45 -26.78 -6.19
CA LYS A 22 -1.00 -26.51 -6.16
C LYS A 22 -1.47 -25.73 -4.92
N ALA A 23 -0.69 -25.71 -3.84
CA ALA A 23 -1.01 -24.99 -2.60
C ALA A 23 -0.45 -23.55 -2.57
N THR A 24 0.43 -23.18 -3.50
CA THR A 24 0.90 -21.80 -3.63
C THR A 24 -0.16 -20.99 -4.38
N PHE A 25 -0.95 -20.22 -3.64
CA PHE A 25 -1.82 -19.21 -4.22
C PHE A 25 -0.97 -18.15 -4.91
N ASP A 26 -1.22 -17.94 -6.20
CA ASP A 26 -0.55 -16.90 -6.95
C ASP A 26 -1.07 -15.52 -6.50
N PRO A 27 -0.21 -14.66 -5.91
CA PRO A 27 -0.63 -13.33 -5.48
C PRO A 27 -1.20 -12.50 -6.63
N GLU A 28 -0.73 -12.71 -7.86
CA GLU A 28 -1.22 -11.94 -9.02
C GLU A 28 -2.69 -12.23 -9.32
N ILE A 29 -3.11 -13.49 -9.17
CA ILE A 29 -4.53 -13.88 -9.33
C ILE A 29 -5.36 -13.25 -8.22
N PHE A 30 -4.85 -13.26 -6.99
CA PHE A 30 -5.55 -12.64 -5.86
C PHE A 30 -5.73 -11.12 -6.07
N PHE A 31 -4.65 -10.39 -6.35
CA PHE A 31 -4.68 -8.93 -6.48
C PHE A 31 -5.42 -8.45 -7.73
N ASN A 32 -5.27 -9.12 -8.88
CA ASN A 32 -5.85 -8.64 -10.14
C ASN A 32 -7.28 -9.13 -10.39
N ILE A 33 -7.68 -10.28 -9.82
CA ILE A 33 -8.97 -10.92 -10.13
C ILE A 33 -9.88 -10.96 -8.91
N ILE A 34 -9.38 -11.33 -7.73
CA ILE A 34 -10.21 -11.54 -6.53
C ILE A 34 -10.45 -10.23 -5.76
N LEU A 35 -9.42 -9.38 -5.67
CA LEU A 35 -9.49 -8.12 -4.92
C LEU A 35 -10.53 -7.13 -5.48
N PRO A 36 -10.65 -6.88 -6.80
CA PRO A 36 -11.57 -5.87 -7.31
C PRO A 36 -13.05 -6.15 -6.99
N PRO A 37 -13.58 -7.38 -7.14
CA PRO A 37 -14.94 -7.72 -6.70
C PRO A 37 -15.18 -7.53 -5.20
N ILE A 38 -14.18 -7.85 -4.35
CA ILE A 38 -14.29 -7.69 -2.89
C ILE A 38 -14.39 -6.20 -2.53
N ILE A 39 -13.50 -5.37 -3.08
CA ILE A 39 -13.52 -3.92 -2.86
C ILE A 39 -14.83 -3.32 -3.37
N PHE A 40 -15.31 -3.77 -4.54
CA PHE A 40 -16.59 -3.32 -5.10
C PHE A 40 -17.77 -3.68 -4.19
N HIS A 41 -17.85 -4.92 -3.70
CA HIS A 41 -18.91 -5.35 -2.78
C HIS A 41 -18.86 -4.61 -1.44
N ALA A 42 -17.66 -4.42 -0.89
CA ALA A 42 -17.45 -3.65 0.34
C ALA A 42 -17.87 -2.18 0.17
N GLY A 43 -17.52 -1.55 -0.95
CA GLY A 43 -17.93 -0.19 -1.29
C GLY A 43 -19.44 -0.06 -1.54
N TYR A 44 -20.05 -1.05 -2.18
CA TYR A 44 -21.50 -1.07 -2.43
C TYR A 44 -22.31 -1.26 -1.13
N SER A 45 -21.84 -2.11 -0.22
CA SER A 45 -22.47 -2.37 1.08
C SER A 45 -22.26 -1.23 2.10
N LEU A 46 -21.34 -0.30 1.80
CA LEU A 46 -21.02 0.80 2.69
C LEU A 46 -22.18 1.80 2.79
N LYS A 47 -22.61 2.11 4.01
CA LYS A 47 -23.62 3.16 4.24
C LYS A 47 -23.02 4.55 3.99
N ARG A 48 -23.10 5.00 2.73
CA ARG A 48 -22.57 6.28 2.21
C ARG A 48 -22.71 7.47 3.17
N LYS A 49 -23.87 7.61 3.83
CA LYS A 49 -24.15 8.72 4.79
C LYS A 49 -23.16 8.81 5.96
N TYR A 50 -22.71 7.67 6.50
CA TYR A 50 -21.80 7.64 7.64
C TYR A 50 -20.34 7.84 7.22
N PHE A 51 -19.97 7.32 6.04
CA PHE A 51 -18.66 7.55 5.45
C PHE A 51 -18.40 9.03 5.16
N PHE A 52 -19.33 9.71 4.47
CA PHE A 52 -19.18 11.15 4.17
C PHE A 52 -19.22 12.03 5.42
N ARG A 53 -19.91 11.61 6.49
CA ARG A 53 -19.95 12.36 7.76
C ARG A 53 -18.62 12.28 8.53
N ASN A 54 -17.90 11.17 8.41
CA ASN A 54 -16.63 10.94 9.09
C ASN A 54 -15.41 11.15 8.19
N LEU A 55 -15.59 11.60 6.95
CA LEU A 55 -14.53 11.75 5.94
C LEU A 55 -13.32 12.55 6.45
N GLY A 56 -13.56 13.60 7.23
CA GLY A 56 -12.48 14.41 7.82
C GLY A 56 -11.58 13.60 8.78
N ALA A 57 -12.18 12.73 9.61
CA ALA A 57 -11.42 11.86 10.50
C ALA A 57 -10.64 10.80 9.71
N ILE A 58 -11.28 10.21 8.69
CA ILE A 58 -10.66 9.24 7.78
C ILE A 58 -9.42 9.86 7.09
N LEU A 59 -9.58 11.04 6.49
CA LEU A 59 -8.48 11.76 5.84
C LEU A 59 -7.36 12.12 6.82
N THR A 60 -7.72 12.53 8.05
CA THR A 60 -6.72 12.87 9.07
C THR A 60 -5.91 11.64 9.47
N PHE A 61 -6.55 10.50 9.72
CA PHE A 61 -5.86 9.26 10.05
C PHE A 61 -5.03 8.73 8.88
N ALA A 62 -5.58 8.74 7.66
CA ALA A 62 -4.87 8.27 6.47
C ALA A 62 -3.68 9.15 6.11
N ILE A 63 -3.74 10.46 6.27
CA ILE A 63 -2.60 11.34 5.92
C ILE A 63 -1.58 11.36 7.05
N ILE A 64 -2.01 11.68 8.28
CA ILE A 64 -1.10 11.84 9.41
C ILE A 64 -0.55 10.49 9.85
N GLY A 65 -1.40 9.47 9.98
CA GLY A 65 -1.01 8.12 10.40
C GLY A 65 0.04 7.52 9.47
N THR A 66 -0.22 7.55 8.16
CA THR A 66 0.70 7.04 7.13
C THR A 66 2.00 7.83 7.10
N THR A 67 1.94 9.16 7.16
CA THR A 67 3.15 9.99 7.15
C THR A 67 4.02 9.68 8.36
N VAL A 68 3.43 9.66 9.56
CA VAL A 68 4.14 9.36 10.81
C VAL A 68 4.69 7.94 10.80
N SER A 69 3.91 6.95 10.38
CA SER A 69 4.34 5.56 10.25
C SER A 69 5.53 5.43 9.30
N SER A 70 5.47 6.08 8.13
CA SER A 70 6.55 6.10 7.15
C SER A 70 7.85 6.66 7.72
N PHE A 71 7.77 7.78 8.46
CA PHE A 71 8.95 8.37 9.11
C PHE A 71 9.51 7.49 10.22
N ILE A 72 8.65 6.89 11.05
CA ILE A 72 9.09 6.01 12.16
C ILE A 72 9.76 4.76 11.60
N VAL A 73 9.13 4.07 10.65
CA VAL A 73 9.68 2.86 10.02
C VAL A 73 10.96 3.19 9.26
N GLY A 74 10.98 4.31 8.51
CA GLY A 74 12.16 4.76 7.80
C GLY A 74 13.34 5.10 8.72
N ALA A 75 13.08 5.79 9.84
CA ALA A 75 14.11 6.11 10.83
C ALA A 75 14.61 4.86 11.56
N LEU A 76 13.71 3.93 11.90
CA LEU A 76 14.07 2.66 12.52
C LEU A 76 14.93 1.81 11.58
N MET A 77 14.55 1.74 10.31
CA MET A 77 15.34 1.05 9.28
C MET A 77 16.72 1.70 9.11
N TYR A 78 16.80 3.03 9.11
CA TYR A 78 18.07 3.74 9.08
C TYR A 78 18.96 3.42 10.29
N GLY A 79 18.38 3.36 11.48
CA GLY A 79 19.08 2.92 12.70
C GLY A 79 19.62 1.49 12.58
N CYS A 80 18.80 0.56 12.07
CA CYS A 80 19.23 -0.83 11.81
C CYS A 80 20.38 -0.91 10.80
N VAL A 81 20.35 -0.10 9.74
CA VAL A 81 21.41 -0.02 8.73
C VAL A 81 22.72 0.50 9.33
N GLN A 82 22.67 1.46 10.26
CA GLN A 82 23.87 1.95 10.95
C GLN A 82 24.53 0.90 11.85
N LEU A 83 23.76 -0.07 12.36
CA LEU A 83 24.28 -1.18 13.18
C LEU A 83 24.91 -2.31 12.34
N MET A 84 24.69 -2.31 11.02
CA MET A 84 25.28 -3.30 10.11
C MET A 84 26.74 -2.96 9.74
N PRO A 85 27.52 -3.94 9.23
CA PRO A 85 28.89 -3.70 8.83
C PRO A 85 29.01 -2.54 7.82
N PRO A 86 30.05 -1.69 7.94
CA PRO A 86 30.16 -0.44 7.17
C PRO A 86 30.20 -0.63 5.65
N ARG A 87 30.51 -1.84 5.18
CA ARG A 87 30.44 -2.19 3.74
C ARG A 87 29.02 -2.19 3.18
N LEU A 88 28.01 -2.49 4.00
CA LEU A 88 26.61 -2.52 3.58
C LEU A 88 25.91 -1.19 3.90
N ALA A 89 26.28 -0.54 5.00
CA ALA A 89 25.73 0.75 5.39
C ALA A 89 26.05 1.88 4.38
N ASN A 90 27.20 1.84 3.71
CA ASN A 90 27.59 2.86 2.73
C ASN A 90 26.81 2.80 1.41
N SER A 91 26.05 1.72 1.19
CA SER A 91 25.23 1.53 -0.02
C SER A 91 23.81 2.09 0.11
N PHE A 92 23.36 2.40 1.32
CA PHE A 92 22.00 2.87 1.58
C PHE A 92 21.99 4.32 2.07
N THR A 93 21.25 5.17 1.38
CA THR A 93 21.03 6.56 1.80
C THR A 93 19.81 6.63 2.72
N PHE A 94 19.73 7.66 3.57
CA PHE A 94 18.53 7.94 4.37
C PHE A 94 17.24 8.02 3.53
N LEU A 95 17.34 8.49 2.28
CA LEU A 95 16.21 8.53 1.35
C LEU A 95 15.73 7.12 0.95
N ASP A 96 16.64 6.14 0.82
CA ASP A 96 16.27 4.77 0.48
C ASP A 96 15.52 4.10 1.64
N THR A 97 15.97 4.35 2.86
CA THR A 97 15.29 3.86 4.07
C THR A 97 13.95 4.54 4.30
N LEU A 98 13.83 5.84 3.98
CA LEU A 98 12.56 6.57 4.06
C LEU A 98 11.59 6.14 2.95
N TYR A 99 12.10 5.87 1.75
CA TYR A 99 11.32 5.31 0.65
C TYR A 99 10.76 3.93 1.02
N PHE A 100 11.58 3.07 1.64
CA PHE A 100 11.12 1.81 2.20
C PHE A 100 10.03 2.00 3.26
N GLY A 101 10.21 2.95 4.18
CA GLY A 101 9.19 3.29 5.17
C GLY A 101 7.86 3.72 4.54
N ALA A 102 7.90 4.52 3.48
CA ALA A 102 6.72 4.95 2.75
C ALA A 102 5.98 3.79 2.06
N LEU A 103 6.70 2.84 1.46
CA LEU A 103 6.08 1.67 0.83
C LEU A 103 5.40 0.73 1.83
N ILE A 104 6.01 0.53 3.01
CA ILE A 104 5.49 -0.39 4.03
C ILE A 104 4.36 0.24 4.86
N SER A 105 4.18 1.56 4.77
CA SER A 105 3.17 2.24 5.59
C SER A 105 1.72 2.00 5.13
N SER A 106 1.50 1.53 3.90
CA SER A 106 0.18 1.13 3.41
C SER A 106 -0.29 -0.12 4.16
N THR A 107 -1.47 -0.06 4.78
CA THR A 107 -2.02 -1.15 5.59
C THR A 107 -3.19 -1.83 4.88
N ASP A 108 -3.11 -3.15 4.68
CA ASP A 108 -4.19 -3.95 4.10
C ASP A 108 -5.20 -4.38 5.17
N PRO A 109 -6.48 -3.96 5.11
CA PRO A 109 -7.43 -4.24 6.17
C PRO A 109 -8.33 -5.44 5.85
N LEU A 110 -8.10 -6.16 4.74
CA LEU A 110 -9.02 -7.15 4.19
C LEU A 110 -9.44 -8.20 5.22
N THR A 111 -8.47 -8.77 5.93
CA THR A 111 -8.71 -9.77 6.96
C THR A 111 -9.49 -9.20 8.14
N ILE A 112 -9.18 -7.96 8.55
CA ILE A 112 -9.86 -7.30 9.67
C ILE A 112 -11.30 -6.95 9.29
N LEU A 113 -11.52 -6.48 8.05
CA LEU A 113 -12.84 -6.16 7.53
C LEU A 113 -13.75 -7.39 7.48
N ALA A 114 -13.21 -8.55 7.06
CA ALA A 114 -13.96 -9.80 7.04
C ALA A 114 -14.44 -10.19 8.45
N ILE A 115 -13.54 -10.11 9.42
CA ILE A 115 -13.86 -10.41 10.83
C ILE A 115 -14.85 -9.40 11.40
N PHE A 116 -14.72 -8.10 11.08
CA PHE A 116 -15.63 -7.06 11.57
C PHE A 116 -17.04 -7.21 11.01
N ASN A 117 -17.17 -7.69 9.78
CA ASN A 117 -18.45 -8.02 9.18
C ASN A 117 -19.12 -9.19 9.91
N ASP A 118 -18.37 -10.26 10.22
CA ASP A 118 -18.89 -11.41 10.97
C ASP A 118 -19.30 -11.04 12.40
N LEU A 119 -18.51 -10.17 13.05
CA LEU A 119 -18.77 -9.68 14.40
C LEU A 119 -19.86 -8.59 14.50
N ASN A 120 -20.45 -8.17 13.37
CA ASN A 120 -21.46 -7.10 13.30
C ASN A 120 -21.02 -5.81 14.03
N VAL A 121 -19.77 -5.38 13.78
CA VAL A 121 -19.18 -4.18 14.38
C VAL A 121 -19.91 -2.90 13.95
N ASP A 122 -19.80 -1.84 14.76
CA ASP A 122 -20.39 -0.54 14.47
C ASP A 122 -20.00 -0.02 13.07
N VAL A 123 -21.01 0.45 12.33
CA VAL A 123 -20.87 0.88 10.94
C VAL A 123 -19.92 2.09 10.80
N ASN A 124 -19.78 2.92 11.85
CA ASN A 124 -18.82 4.02 11.83
C ASN A 124 -17.38 3.50 11.91
N LEU A 125 -17.11 2.50 12.76
CA LEU A 125 -15.77 1.92 12.87
C LEU A 125 -15.38 1.17 11.60
N TYR A 126 -16.31 0.40 11.02
CA TYR A 126 -16.13 -0.25 9.73
C TYR A 126 -15.79 0.77 8.63
N ALA A 127 -16.58 1.85 8.52
CA ALA A 127 -16.37 2.89 7.53
C ALA A 127 -15.06 3.68 7.75
N LEU A 128 -14.65 3.86 9.01
CA LEU A 128 -13.40 4.55 9.36
C LEU A 128 -12.19 3.74 8.93
N VAL A 129 -12.12 2.46 9.31
CA VAL A 129 -11.00 1.56 8.98
C VAL A 129 -10.93 1.29 7.48
N PHE A 130 -12.07 0.99 6.84
CA PHE A 130 -12.10 0.81 5.39
C PHE A 130 -11.59 2.05 4.65
N GLY A 131 -12.08 3.23 5.02
CA GLY A 131 -11.68 4.48 4.38
C GLY A 131 -10.22 4.83 4.63
N GLU A 132 -9.73 4.61 5.85
CA GLU A 132 -8.36 4.91 6.25
C GLU A 132 -7.39 4.09 5.42
N SER A 133 -7.62 2.78 5.32
CA SER A 133 -6.74 1.89 4.60
C SER A 133 -6.78 2.09 3.08
N VAL A 134 -7.95 2.39 2.49
CA VAL A 134 -8.05 2.74 1.06
C VAL A 134 -7.31 4.05 0.74
N LEU A 135 -7.39 5.05 1.63
CA LEU A 135 -6.71 6.32 1.41
C LEU A 135 -5.22 6.27 1.76
N ASN A 136 -4.83 5.45 2.74
CA ASN A 136 -3.44 5.22 3.15
C ASN A 136 -2.59 4.74 1.95
N ASP A 137 -3.08 3.77 1.17
CA ASP A 137 -2.36 3.27 -0.01
C ASP A 137 -2.04 4.38 -1.01
N ALA A 138 -3.03 5.24 -1.25
CA ALA A 138 -2.90 6.43 -2.06
C ALA A 138 -1.81 7.38 -1.52
N VAL A 139 -1.84 7.67 -0.21
CA VAL A 139 -0.85 8.53 0.47
C VAL A 139 0.56 7.93 0.43
N ALA A 140 0.70 6.63 0.63
CA ALA A 140 1.96 5.89 0.56
C ALA A 140 2.61 6.00 -0.83
N ILE A 141 1.80 5.88 -1.90
CA ILE A 141 2.25 6.08 -3.29
C ILE A 141 2.73 7.53 -3.51
N VAL A 142 2.00 8.54 -3.03
CA VAL A 142 2.43 9.94 -3.16
C VAL A 142 3.74 10.20 -2.43
N LEU A 143 3.84 9.69 -1.20
CA LEU A 143 4.99 9.92 -0.34
C LEU A 143 6.24 9.24 -0.92
N SER A 144 6.11 7.99 -1.35
CA SER A 144 7.19 7.22 -1.97
C SER A 144 7.63 7.84 -3.30
N GLY A 145 6.69 8.28 -4.15
CA GLY A 145 6.97 9.03 -5.37
C GLY A 145 7.70 10.34 -5.09
N SER A 146 7.25 11.12 -4.11
CA SER A 146 7.90 12.38 -3.69
C SER A 146 9.35 12.16 -3.27
N ILE A 147 9.63 11.10 -2.51
CA ILE A 147 10.99 10.74 -2.06
C ILE A 147 11.88 10.37 -3.24
N GLN A 148 11.40 9.57 -4.19
CA GLN A 148 12.18 9.21 -5.39
C GLN A 148 12.51 10.41 -6.27
N HIS A 149 11.53 11.27 -6.52
CA HIS A 149 11.72 12.49 -7.30
C HIS A 149 12.72 13.43 -6.63
N TYR A 150 12.67 13.52 -5.31
CA TYR A 150 13.65 14.26 -4.51
C TYR A 150 15.06 13.67 -4.66
N GLY A 151 15.22 12.35 -4.52
CA GLY A 151 16.53 11.67 -4.66
C GLY A 151 17.18 11.86 -6.03
N LYS A 152 16.41 11.70 -7.12
CA LYS A 152 16.89 11.90 -8.50
C LYS A 152 17.36 13.33 -8.76
N ARG A 153 16.69 14.33 -8.17
CA ARG A 153 17.03 15.76 -8.33
C ARG A 153 18.18 16.19 -7.41
N TYR A 154 18.31 15.57 -6.23
CA TYR A 154 19.45 15.80 -5.32
C TYR A 154 20.79 15.39 -5.96
N GLN A 155 20.83 14.26 -6.67
CA GLN A 155 22.01 13.82 -7.44
C GLN A 155 22.36 14.74 -8.62
N LEU A 156 21.41 15.53 -9.13
CA LEU A 156 21.60 16.40 -10.30
C LEU A 156 22.15 17.81 -9.94
N GLY A 157 22.49 18.07 -8.68
CA GLY A 157 23.23 19.26 -8.27
C GLY A 157 22.42 20.57 -8.16
N THR A 158 21.09 20.53 -8.32
CA THR A 158 20.21 21.70 -8.09
C THR A 158 19.74 21.69 -6.62
N GLY A 159 20.68 22.00 -5.72
CA GLY A 159 20.47 21.95 -4.26
C GLY A 159 19.48 22.99 -3.76
N GLY A 160 18.25 22.56 -3.47
CA GLY A 160 17.26 23.32 -2.72
C GLY A 160 16.14 22.40 -2.21
N PHE A 161 15.63 22.66 -1.00
CA PHE A 161 14.40 22.07 -0.51
C PHE A 161 13.23 22.66 -1.30
N GLU A 162 12.97 22.12 -2.49
CA GLU A 162 11.89 22.62 -3.33
C GLU A 162 10.58 21.93 -2.96
N ILE A 163 9.81 22.62 -2.11
CA ILE A 163 8.38 22.40 -1.88
C ILE A 163 7.62 22.14 -3.19
N LYS A 164 8.10 22.68 -4.32
CA LYS A 164 7.59 22.43 -5.66
C LYS A 164 7.55 20.95 -6.06
N ALA A 165 8.57 20.14 -5.74
CA ALA A 165 8.60 18.73 -6.12
C ALA A 165 7.56 17.91 -5.33
N PHE A 166 7.39 18.22 -4.04
CA PHE A 166 6.33 17.66 -3.21
C PHE A 166 4.95 18.06 -3.73
N PHE A 167 4.72 19.35 -4.00
CA PHE A 167 3.46 19.81 -4.57
C PHE A 167 3.18 19.25 -5.96
N GLN A 168 4.22 19.02 -6.77
CA GLN A 168 4.09 18.37 -8.07
C GLN A 168 3.65 16.92 -7.92
N ALA A 169 4.27 16.14 -7.02
CA ALA A 169 3.86 14.76 -6.75
C ALA A 169 2.43 14.67 -6.19
N VAL A 170 2.05 15.59 -5.30
CA VAL A 170 0.66 15.73 -4.82
C VAL A 170 -0.29 16.09 -5.97
N GLY A 171 0.14 16.96 -6.88
CA GLY A 171 -0.62 17.36 -8.06
C GLY A 171 -0.84 16.20 -9.05
N ASP A 172 0.21 15.46 -9.37
CA ASP A 172 0.17 14.28 -10.24
C ASP A 172 -0.74 13.20 -9.63
N PHE A 173 -0.64 12.98 -8.32
CA PHE A 173 -1.53 12.09 -7.59
C PHE A 173 -3.00 12.55 -7.65
N CYS A 174 -3.28 13.81 -7.30
CA CYS A 174 -4.64 14.34 -7.38
C CYS A 174 -5.22 14.24 -8.80
N GLY A 175 -4.38 14.44 -9.82
CA GLY A 175 -4.77 14.25 -11.22
C GLY A 175 -5.16 12.80 -11.54
N ILE A 176 -4.31 11.84 -11.20
CA ILE A 176 -4.57 10.41 -11.42
C ILE A 176 -5.78 9.93 -10.60
N PHE A 177 -5.91 10.39 -9.36
CA PHE A 177 -7.02 10.06 -8.47
C PHE A 177 -8.35 10.57 -9.01
N MET A 178 -8.43 11.86 -9.37
CA MET A 178 -9.65 12.47 -9.91
C MET A 178 -10.03 11.86 -11.27
N LEU A 179 -9.06 11.53 -12.11
CA LEU A 179 -9.29 10.85 -13.38
C LEU A 179 -9.84 9.43 -13.17
N SER A 180 -9.23 8.66 -12.25
CA SER A 180 -9.69 7.32 -11.90
C SER A 180 -11.11 7.35 -11.31
N LEU A 181 -11.41 8.32 -10.45
CA LEU A 181 -12.74 8.54 -9.89
C LEU A 181 -13.77 8.88 -10.98
N LEU A 182 -13.40 9.76 -11.91
CA LEU A 182 -14.26 10.13 -13.04
C LEU A 182 -14.59 8.92 -13.90
N ILE A 183 -13.59 8.12 -14.27
CA ILE A 183 -13.77 6.90 -15.08
C ILE A 183 -14.67 5.91 -14.34
N GLY A 184 -14.43 5.68 -13.04
CA GLY A 184 -15.25 4.79 -12.23
C GLY A 184 -16.71 5.27 -12.10
N ALA A 185 -16.92 6.57 -11.90
CA ALA A 185 -18.25 7.17 -11.83
C ALA A 185 -19.00 7.08 -13.17
N LEU A 186 -18.31 7.38 -14.29
CA LEU A 186 -18.88 7.25 -15.63
C LEU A 186 -19.29 5.81 -15.92
N MET A 187 -18.42 4.85 -15.62
CA MET A 187 -18.72 3.43 -15.82
C MET A 187 -19.92 3.00 -14.96
N GLY A 188 -19.96 3.42 -13.68
CA GLY A 188 -21.09 3.15 -12.79
C GLY A 188 -22.41 3.74 -13.29
N CYS A 189 -22.39 4.96 -13.83
CA CYS A 189 -23.56 5.59 -14.45
C CYS A 189 -24.02 4.84 -15.71
N ILE A 190 -23.09 4.41 -16.57
CA ILE A 190 -23.39 3.63 -17.78
C ILE A 190 -24.03 2.29 -17.38
N THR A 191 -23.46 1.58 -16.41
CA THR A 191 -24.02 0.32 -15.92
C THR A 191 -25.42 0.51 -15.32
N ALA A 192 -25.63 1.59 -14.54
CA ALA A 192 -26.95 1.91 -13.99
C ALA A 192 -27.99 2.22 -15.07
N LEU A 193 -27.59 2.89 -16.15
CA LEU A 193 -28.45 3.21 -17.29
C LEU A 193 -28.83 1.95 -18.10
N ILE A 194 -27.89 1.02 -18.29
CA ILE A 194 -28.13 -0.26 -18.99
C ILE A 194 -29.02 -1.21 -18.16
N SER A 195 -28.93 -1.13 -16.84
CA SER A 195 -29.71 -1.99 -15.93
C SER A 195 -31.15 -1.51 -15.71
N PHE A 196 -31.53 -0.37 -16.30
CA PHE A 196 -32.86 0.23 -16.26
C PHE A 196 -33.61 -0.05 -17.57
#